data_AF-A0A9E4Z119-F1
#
_entry.id   AF-A0A9E4Z119-F1
#
_cell.length_a   1.000
_cell.length_b   1.000
_cell.length_c   1.000
_cell.angle_alpha   90.00
_cell.angle_beta   90.00
_cell.angle_gamma   90.00
#
_symmetry.space_group_name_H-M   'P 1'
#
loop_
_entity.id
_entity.type
_entity.pdbx_description
1 polymer ?
#
loop_
_entity_poly.entity_id
_entity_poly.type
_entity_poly.pdbx_seq_one_letter_code
_entity_poly.pdbx_strand_id
1 'polypeptide(L)'
;MTTVGTGKYTYELVEGWGRLPEGWVLGQTAIVTDSQDRVYLFNRSDHPLVVMDRDGNFLTSWGEGTLPDAHGMFIDADENIYMPVKNSHVVLKYSSSGNLLMTLGTWDQPSDTGWSGVTTDIVKQAAGPFHRPSDVALSPEGDLYISDGYGNASIHKFTGDGR
;
A
#
# COMPACT_ATOMS: atom_id res chain seq x y z
N MET A 1 -9.46 30.24 -1.46
CA MET A 1 -9.27 29.20 -2.48
C MET A 1 -7.77 28.97 -2.59
N THR A 2 -7.27 27.87 -2.01
CA THR A 2 -5.84 27.56 -1.98
C THR A 2 -5.51 26.73 -3.21
N THR A 3 -4.60 27.21 -4.05
CA THR A 3 -4.13 26.49 -5.24
C THR A 3 -2.71 26.00 -5.00
N VAL A 4 -2.42 24.74 -5.36
CA VAL A 4 -1.10 24.12 -5.28
C VAL A 4 -0.65 23.66 -6.67
N GLY A 5 0.67 23.48 -6.86
CA GLY A 5 1.25 23.07 -8.14
C GLY A 5 1.70 24.22 -9.03
N THR A 6 2.22 23.90 -10.21
CA THR A 6 2.78 24.88 -11.17
C THR A 6 2.58 24.42 -12.62
N GLY A 7 2.62 25.36 -13.57
CA GLY A 7 2.52 25.06 -15.00
C GLY A 7 1.20 24.40 -15.37
N LYS A 8 1.26 23.23 -16.02
CA LYS A 8 0.09 22.46 -16.47
C LYS A 8 -0.66 21.78 -15.31
N TYR A 9 0.01 21.52 -14.19
CA TYR A 9 -0.54 20.75 -13.08
C TYR A 9 -0.76 21.64 -11.87
N THR A 10 -1.90 22.32 -11.88
CA THR A 10 -2.40 23.11 -10.75
C THR A 10 -3.64 22.46 -10.18
N TYR A 11 -3.72 22.38 -8.85
CA TYR A 11 -4.80 21.73 -8.13
C TYR A 11 -5.41 22.71 -7.14
N GLU A 12 -6.71 22.58 -6.92
CA GLU A 12 -7.42 23.32 -5.87
C GLU A 12 -7.56 22.45 -4.62
N LEU A 13 -7.28 23.04 -3.46
CA LEU A 13 -7.58 22.41 -2.18
C LEU A 13 -9.09 22.39 -1.95
N VAL A 14 -9.66 21.18 -1.89
CA VAL A 14 -11.03 20.95 -1.42
C VAL A 14 -10.97 20.52 0.05
N GLU A 15 -11.15 21.48 0.95
CA GLU A 15 -11.21 21.18 2.38
C GLU A 15 -12.44 20.34 2.71
N GLY A 16 -12.27 19.34 3.59
CA GLY A 16 -13.39 18.49 4.02
C GLY A 16 -13.98 17.61 2.91
N TRP A 17 -13.22 17.31 1.85
CA TRP A 17 -13.66 16.44 0.75
C TRP A 17 -14.22 15.10 1.26
N GLY A 18 -13.46 14.41 2.11
CA GLY A 18 -13.86 13.12 2.67
C GLY A 18 -14.90 13.26 3.79
N ARG A 19 -16.10 12.74 3.56
CA ARG A 19 -17.23 12.73 4.49
C ARG A 19 -17.35 11.36 5.15
N LEU A 20 -16.67 11.21 6.29
CA LEU A 20 -16.65 9.98 7.08
C LEU A 20 -17.94 9.81 7.89
N PRO A 21 -18.29 8.56 8.27
CA PRO A 21 -19.31 8.32 9.30
C PRO A 21 -19.02 9.06 10.60
N GLU A 22 -20.06 9.36 11.36
CA GLU A 22 -19.94 10.09 12.63
C GLU A 22 -19.00 9.36 13.61
N GLY A 23 -18.07 10.11 14.21
CA GLY A 23 -17.10 9.59 15.17
C GLY A 23 -15.87 8.90 14.56
N TRP A 24 -15.84 8.69 13.24
CA TRP A 24 -14.69 8.07 12.58
C TRP A 24 -13.57 9.08 12.36
N VAL A 25 -12.34 8.67 12.66
CA VAL A 25 -11.14 9.50 12.49
C VAL A 25 -10.08 8.66 11.79
N LEU A 26 -9.62 9.14 10.63
CA LEU A 26 -8.53 8.47 9.89
C LEU A 26 -7.20 8.67 10.58
N GLY A 27 -6.36 7.63 10.56
CA GLY A 27 -4.96 7.71 10.95
C GLY A 27 -4.04 8.13 9.80
N GLN A 28 -2.76 7.79 9.91
CA GLN A 28 -1.83 7.91 8.78
C GLN A 28 -2.34 7.08 7.60
N THR A 29 -2.49 7.71 6.44
CA THR A 29 -3.26 7.16 5.31
C THR A 29 -2.38 6.95 4.06
N ALA A 30 -2.57 5.83 3.38
CA ALA A 30 -2.14 5.56 2.01
C ALA A 30 -3.37 5.55 1.08
N ILE A 31 -3.21 6.01 -0.15
CA ILE A 31 -4.33 6.28 -1.06
C ILE A 31 -4.09 5.62 -2.42
N VAL A 32 -5.10 4.92 -2.93
CA VAL A 32 -5.18 4.47 -4.33
C VAL A 32 -6.58 4.72 -4.90
N THR A 33 -6.71 4.66 -6.22
CA THR A 33 -7.97 4.83 -6.95
C THR A 33 -8.21 3.67 -7.89
N ASP A 34 -9.45 3.18 -7.95
CA ASP A 34 -9.83 2.15 -8.93
C ASP A 34 -10.29 2.73 -10.27
N SER A 35 -10.65 1.84 -11.21
CA SER A 35 -11.18 2.20 -12.53
C SER A 35 -12.55 2.92 -12.50
N GLN A 36 -13.22 2.98 -11.35
CA GLN A 36 -14.50 3.67 -11.16
C GLN A 36 -14.35 5.03 -10.46
N ASP A 37 -13.12 5.53 -10.34
CA ASP A 37 -12.80 6.73 -9.57
C ASP A 37 -13.17 6.64 -8.07
N ARG A 38 -13.30 5.42 -7.52
CA ARG A 38 -13.43 5.24 -6.06
C ARG A 38 -12.07 5.36 -5.42
N VAL A 39 -12.02 6.03 -4.27
CA VAL A 39 -10.79 6.31 -3.51
C VAL A 39 -10.70 5.37 -2.33
N TYR A 40 -9.65 4.56 -2.29
CA TYR A 40 -9.36 3.63 -1.20
C TYR A 40 -8.34 4.26 -0.26
N LEU A 41 -8.69 4.30 1.02
CA LEU A 41 -7.91 4.92 2.08
C LEU A 41 -7.52 3.82 3.07
N PHE A 42 -6.34 3.24 2.90
CA PHE A 42 -5.74 2.44 3.97
C PHE A 42 -5.23 3.40 5.03
N ASN A 43 -5.63 3.21 6.27
CA ASN A 43 -5.28 4.12 7.35
C ASN A 43 -5.10 3.37 8.67
N ARG A 44 -4.27 3.93 9.55
CA ARG A 44 -3.98 3.36 10.87
C ARG A 44 -5.01 3.82 11.91
N SER A 45 -6.23 3.30 11.81
CA SER A 45 -7.33 3.53 12.77
C SER A 45 -8.09 2.23 13.04
N ASP A 46 -9.18 2.33 13.80
CA ASP A 46 -10.13 1.22 14.02
C ASP A 46 -10.89 0.81 12.75
N HIS A 47 -10.80 1.59 11.66
CA HIS A 47 -11.39 1.34 10.35
C HIS A 47 -10.31 1.31 9.26
N PRO A 48 -9.57 0.19 9.11
CA PRO A 48 -8.29 0.19 8.39
C PRO A 48 -8.40 0.51 6.92
N LEU A 49 -9.45 0.08 6.23
CA LEU A 49 -9.69 0.45 4.83
C LEU A 49 -11.05 1.13 4.70
N VAL A 50 -11.04 2.35 4.17
CA VAL A 50 -12.25 3.12 3.87
C VAL A 50 -12.30 3.38 2.36
N VAL A 51 -13.44 3.14 1.74
CA VAL A 51 -13.67 3.40 0.32
C VAL A 51 -14.67 4.54 0.17
N MET A 52 -14.32 5.53 -0.63
CA MET A 52 -15.14 6.70 -0.94
C MET A 52 -15.39 6.79 -2.44
N ASP A 53 -16.43 7.50 -2.85
CA ASP A 53 -16.56 7.91 -4.26
C ASP A 53 -15.68 9.13 -4.57
N ARG A 54 -15.68 9.56 -5.84
CA ARG A 54 -14.90 10.70 -6.33
C ARG A 54 -15.24 12.03 -5.65
N ASP A 55 -16.45 12.15 -5.09
CA ASP A 55 -16.95 13.34 -4.42
C ASP A 55 -16.73 13.28 -2.91
N GLY A 56 -16.06 12.21 -2.42
CA GLY A 56 -15.71 12.00 -1.03
C GLY A 56 -16.86 11.50 -0.17
N ASN A 57 -17.93 10.98 -0.77
CA ASN A 57 -18.96 10.27 -0.01
C ASN A 57 -18.45 8.88 0.39
N PHE A 58 -18.63 8.51 1.66
CA PHE A 58 -18.36 7.16 2.13
C PHE A 58 -19.19 6.11 1.38
N LEU A 59 -18.54 5.04 0.93
CA LEU A 59 -19.19 3.90 0.28
C LEU A 59 -19.18 2.66 1.16
N THR A 60 -18.00 2.26 1.66
CA THR A 60 -17.84 1.06 2.50
C THR A 60 -16.54 1.12 3.30
N SER A 61 -16.41 0.25 4.31
CA SER A 61 -15.13 -0.08 4.95
C SER A 61 -14.93 -1.59 5.00
N TRP A 62 -13.69 -2.01 5.22
CA TRP A 62 -13.35 -3.38 5.63
C TRP A 62 -11.97 -3.47 6.26
N GLY A 63 -11.66 -4.64 6.83
CA GLY A 63 -10.36 -4.97 7.39
C GLY A 63 -10.26 -4.84 8.91
N GLU A 64 -11.35 -4.51 9.59
CA GLU A 64 -11.42 -4.40 11.04
C GLU A 64 -10.98 -5.70 11.72
N GLY A 65 -9.90 -5.63 12.51
CA GLY A 65 -9.34 -6.77 13.23
C GLY A 65 -8.58 -7.79 12.36
N THR A 66 -8.54 -7.61 11.03
CA THR A 66 -7.92 -8.60 10.12
C THR A 66 -6.83 -8.00 9.23
N LEU A 67 -6.92 -6.72 8.86
CA LEU A 67 -5.98 -6.10 7.94
C LEU A 67 -4.71 -5.68 8.69
N PRO A 68 -3.52 -6.13 8.25
CA PRO A 68 -2.27 -5.80 8.91
C PRO A 68 -1.82 -4.35 8.59
N ASP A 69 -0.85 -3.85 9.37
CA ASP A 69 -0.23 -2.54 9.17
C ASP A 69 0.62 -2.51 7.88
N ALA A 70 -0.02 -2.13 6.78
CA ALA A 70 0.64 -1.94 5.49
C ALA A 70 1.39 -0.60 5.41
N HIS A 71 2.48 -0.58 4.66
CA HIS A 71 3.22 0.65 4.37
C HIS A 71 2.49 1.53 3.34
N GLY A 72 1.98 0.90 2.29
CA GLY A 72 1.27 1.54 1.19
C GLY A 72 0.28 0.58 0.52
N MET A 73 -0.25 1.02 -0.63
CA MET A 73 -1.13 0.23 -1.47
C MET A 73 -0.82 0.46 -2.95
N PHE A 74 -1.06 -0.57 -3.76
CA PHE A 74 -1.16 -0.49 -5.20
C PHE A 74 -2.44 -1.22 -5.64
N ILE A 75 -3.11 -0.76 -6.69
CA ILE A 75 -4.29 -1.44 -7.25
C ILE A 75 -4.04 -1.77 -8.72
N ASP A 76 -4.27 -3.03 -9.11
CA ASP A 76 -4.11 -3.47 -10.51
C ASP A 76 -5.40 -3.31 -11.33
N ALA A 77 -5.30 -3.58 -12.63
CA ALA A 77 -6.42 -3.44 -13.57
C ALA A 77 -7.58 -4.42 -13.31
N ASP A 78 -7.34 -5.48 -12.54
CA ASP A 78 -8.36 -6.43 -12.10
C ASP A 78 -8.93 -6.05 -10.71
N GLU A 79 -8.62 -4.85 -10.22
CA GLU A 79 -9.03 -4.31 -8.93
C GLU A 79 -8.53 -5.14 -7.73
N ASN A 80 -7.37 -5.78 -7.87
CA ASN A 80 -6.67 -6.38 -6.74
C ASN A 80 -5.78 -5.36 -6.07
N ILE A 81 -5.77 -5.39 -4.74
CA ILE A 81 -5.03 -4.46 -3.89
C ILE A 81 -3.77 -5.16 -3.35
N TYR A 82 -2.61 -4.60 -3.63
CA TYR A 82 -1.32 -5.05 -3.11
C TYR A 82 -0.93 -4.20 -1.91
N MET A 83 -0.53 -4.84 -0.83
CA MET A 83 -0.23 -4.20 0.45
C MET A 83 1.11 -4.71 1.00
N PRO A 84 2.20 -3.92 0.89
CA PRO A 84 3.45 -4.23 1.53
C PRO A 84 3.34 -4.11 3.05
N VAL A 85 3.49 -5.23 3.77
CA VAL A 85 3.44 -5.26 5.24
C VAL A 85 4.87 -5.26 5.75
N LYS A 86 5.48 -4.07 5.80
CA LYS A 86 6.93 -3.92 6.03
C LYS A 86 7.43 -4.68 7.25
N ASN A 87 6.69 -4.62 8.36
CA ASN A 87 7.12 -5.18 9.65
C ASN A 87 7.00 -6.70 9.71
N SER A 88 6.29 -7.30 8.75
CA SER A 88 6.14 -8.75 8.62
C SER A 88 6.83 -9.31 7.38
N HIS A 89 7.57 -8.49 6.65
CA HIS A 89 8.42 -8.90 5.53
C HIS A 89 7.66 -9.64 4.42
N VAL A 90 6.40 -9.25 4.19
CA VAL A 90 5.53 -9.81 3.15
C VAL A 90 4.88 -8.72 2.32
N VAL A 91 4.45 -9.09 1.12
CA VAL A 91 3.48 -8.31 0.33
C VAL A 91 2.23 -9.16 0.14
N LEU A 92 1.08 -8.59 0.47
CA LEU A 92 -0.21 -9.28 0.37
C LEU A 92 -0.99 -8.76 -0.84
N LYS A 93 -1.67 -9.65 -1.56
CA LYS A 93 -2.63 -9.31 -2.61
C LYS A 93 -4.02 -9.65 -2.10
N TYR A 94 -4.93 -8.68 -2.09
CA TYR A 94 -6.34 -8.85 -1.77
C TYR A 94 -7.21 -8.59 -2.99
N SER A 95 -8.40 -9.19 -3.06
CA SER A 95 -9.46 -8.68 -3.92
C SER A 95 -9.97 -7.34 -3.37
N SER A 96 -10.60 -6.51 -4.21
CA SER A 96 -11.29 -5.28 -3.76
C SER A 96 -12.37 -5.53 -2.70
N SER A 97 -12.87 -6.76 -2.60
CA SER A 97 -13.83 -7.22 -1.57
C SER A 97 -13.17 -7.75 -0.28
N GLY A 98 -11.84 -7.66 -0.14
CA GLY A 98 -11.13 -8.03 1.08
C GLY A 98 -10.73 -9.49 1.23
N ASN A 99 -10.81 -10.31 0.16
CA ASN A 99 -10.32 -11.70 0.22
C ASN A 99 -8.82 -11.74 -0.05
N LEU A 100 -8.04 -12.40 0.81
CA LEU A 100 -6.61 -12.61 0.55
C LEU A 100 -6.43 -13.60 -0.62
N LEU A 101 -5.71 -13.16 -1.66
CA LEU A 101 -5.47 -13.91 -2.88
C LEU A 101 -4.05 -14.47 -2.96
N MET A 102 -3.06 -13.73 -2.43
CA MET A 102 -1.65 -14.12 -2.50
C MET A 102 -0.85 -13.50 -1.35
N THR A 103 0.18 -14.22 -0.91
CA THR A 103 1.22 -13.73 -0.02
C THR A 103 2.56 -13.95 -0.71
N LEU A 104 3.34 -12.88 -0.90
CA LEU A 104 4.74 -12.94 -1.32
C LEU A 104 5.64 -12.78 -0.09
N GLY A 105 6.73 -13.54 -0.04
CA GLY A 105 7.59 -13.63 1.14
C GLY A 105 7.05 -14.61 2.19
N THR A 106 7.72 -14.67 3.34
CA THR A 106 7.32 -15.52 4.48
C THR A 106 7.11 -14.64 5.71
N TRP A 107 5.95 -14.78 6.34
CA TRP A 107 5.56 -13.99 7.51
C TRP A 107 6.66 -14.00 8.58
N ASP A 108 7.06 -12.81 8.99
CA ASP A 108 8.02 -12.54 10.07
C ASP A 108 9.40 -13.21 9.86
N GLN A 109 9.75 -13.54 8.61
CA GLN A 109 11.05 -14.10 8.22
C GLN A 109 11.77 -13.12 7.28
N PRO A 110 12.52 -12.13 7.83
CA PRO A 110 13.30 -11.23 7.00
C PRO A 110 14.44 -11.98 6.30
N SER A 111 14.72 -11.58 5.07
CA SER A 111 15.94 -11.99 4.37
C SER A 111 17.19 -11.46 5.08
N ASP A 112 18.27 -12.26 5.11
CA ASP A 112 19.53 -11.84 5.73
C ASP A 112 20.28 -10.83 4.85
N THR A 113 20.03 -9.56 5.12
CA THR A 113 20.72 -8.42 4.48
C THR A 113 21.87 -7.90 5.34
N GLY A 114 22.08 -8.48 6.52
CA GLY A 114 23.01 -7.97 7.53
C GLY A 114 22.64 -6.59 8.12
N TRP A 115 21.40 -6.11 7.91
CA TRP A 115 20.90 -4.87 8.50
C TRP A 115 20.79 -4.98 10.03
N SER A 116 21.18 -3.93 10.74
CA SER A 116 21.22 -3.90 12.20
C SER A 116 19.87 -3.63 12.86
N GLY A 117 18.86 -3.21 12.09
CA GLY A 117 17.62 -2.66 12.63
C GLY A 117 17.63 -1.12 12.78
N VAL A 118 18.78 -0.47 12.60
CA VAL A 118 18.92 0.98 12.70
C VAL A 118 18.79 1.61 11.31
N THR A 119 17.85 2.54 11.14
CA THR A 119 17.52 3.12 9.82
C THR A 119 18.62 3.96 9.19
N THR A 120 19.63 4.37 9.97
CA THR A 120 20.81 5.09 9.47
C THR A 120 21.94 4.18 9.03
N ASP A 121 21.84 2.88 9.32
CA ASP A 121 22.89 1.92 8.99
C ASP A 121 22.74 1.43 7.56
N ILE A 122 23.88 1.18 6.92
CA ILE A 122 23.93 0.64 5.56
C ILE A 122 23.68 -0.87 5.63
N VAL A 123 22.82 -1.39 4.75
CA VAL A 123 22.65 -2.84 4.57
C VAL A 123 23.95 -3.44 4.04
N LYS A 124 24.32 -4.62 4.52
CA LYS A 124 25.61 -5.24 4.16
C LYS A 124 25.53 -5.97 2.82
N GLN A 125 24.37 -6.53 2.51
CA GLN A 125 24.10 -7.20 1.25
C GLN A 125 22.63 -7.12 0.86
N ALA A 126 22.36 -7.24 -0.44
CA ALA A 126 21.04 -7.55 -0.97
C ALA A 126 20.69 -9.02 -0.70
N ALA A 127 19.42 -9.29 -0.39
CA ALA A 127 18.87 -10.65 -0.24
C ALA A 127 17.37 -10.63 -0.59
N GLY A 128 16.70 -11.77 -0.69
CA GLY A 128 15.24 -11.76 -0.89
C GLY A 128 14.55 -13.11 -0.84
N PRO A 129 13.20 -13.11 -0.84
CA PRO A 129 12.31 -12.00 -0.46
C PRO A 129 11.76 -12.16 0.97
N PHE A 130 11.55 -11.14 1.81
CA PHE A 130 11.87 -9.70 1.74
C PHE A 130 12.60 -9.28 3.02
N HIS A 131 13.07 -8.04 3.12
CA HIS A 131 13.46 -7.43 4.39
C HIS A 131 12.95 -5.98 4.50
N ARG A 132 11.63 -5.89 4.78
CA ARG A 132 10.81 -4.67 4.91
C ARG A 132 10.47 -4.01 3.57
N PRO A 133 9.59 -4.66 2.76
CA PRO A 133 9.13 -4.11 1.49
C PRO A 133 8.32 -2.84 1.71
N SER A 134 8.41 -1.90 0.76
CA SER A 134 7.79 -0.58 0.84
C SER A 134 6.68 -0.36 -0.19
N ASP A 135 6.90 -0.71 -1.45
CA ASP A 135 5.97 -0.34 -2.52
C ASP A 135 5.95 -1.37 -3.66
N VAL A 136 4.86 -1.38 -4.42
CA VAL A 136 4.59 -2.33 -5.51
C VAL A 136 4.20 -1.55 -6.76
N ALA A 137 4.75 -1.94 -7.90
CA ALA A 137 4.30 -1.50 -9.22
C ALA A 137 4.25 -2.69 -10.17
N LEU A 138 3.40 -2.61 -11.20
CA LEU A 138 3.28 -3.65 -12.23
C LEU A 138 3.81 -3.15 -13.58
N SER A 139 4.40 -4.06 -14.36
CA SER A 139 4.63 -3.82 -15.79
C SER A 139 3.33 -3.99 -16.60
N PRO A 140 3.30 -3.56 -17.87
CA PRO A 140 2.17 -3.82 -18.77
C PRO A 140 1.84 -5.31 -18.96
N GLU A 141 2.82 -6.19 -18.78
CA GLU A 141 2.68 -7.65 -18.86
C GLU A 141 2.17 -8.27 -17.54
N GLY A 142 2.04 -7.48 -16.47
CA GLY A 142 1.59 -7.93 -15.15
C GLY A 142 2.71 -8.44 -14.24
N ASP A 143 3.98 -8.27 -14.62
CA ASP A 143 5.10 -8.58 -13.72
C ASP A 143 5.14 -7.57 -12.56
N LEU A 144 5.36 -8.04 -11.35
CA LEU A 144 5.45 -7.19 -10.16
C LEU A 144 6.88 -6.73 -9.94
N TYR A 145 7.02 -5.46 -9.57
CA TYR A 145 8.24 -4.81 -9.13
C TYR A 145 8.02 -4.28 -7.73
N ILE A 146 8.78 -4.82 -6.78
CA ILE A 146 8.60 -4.55 -5.35
C ILE A 146 9.85 -3.87 -4.82
N SER A 147 9.69 -2.65 -4.31
CA SER A 147 10.77 -1.97 -3.61
C SER A 147 10.93 -2.54 -2.21
N ASP A 148 12.17 -2.89 -1.86
CA ASP A 148 12.53 -3.43 -0.55
C ASP A 148 13.73 -2.62 -0.04
N GLY A 149 13.41 -1.55 0.69
CA GLY A 149 14.34 -0.44 0.94
C GLY A 149 14.59 -0.10 2.41
N TYR A 150 13.74 -0.56 3.36
CA TYR A 150 13.91 -0.21 4.77
C TYR A 150 14.98 -1.05 5.46
N GLY A 151 15.02 -2.36 5.18
CA GLY A 151 16.02 -3.29 5.69
C GLY A 151 16.81 -3.97 4.57
N ASN A 152 16.65 -3.51 3.33
CA ASN A 152 17.28 -4.07 2.14
C ASN A 152 17.63 -2.94 1.15
N ALA A 153 18.34 -3.28 0.07
CA ALA A 153 18.66 -2.38 -1.02
C ALA A 153 18.40 -3.09 -2.35
N SER A 154 17.15 -3.50 -2.58
CA SER A 154 16.78 -4.29 -3.75
C SER A 154 15.41 -3.91 -4.31
N ILE A 155 15.29 -4.08 -5.62
CA ILE A 155 14.00 -4.18 -6.29
C ILE A 155 13.83 -5.65 -6.67
N HIS A 156 12.78 -6.27 -6.15
CA HIS A 156 12.43 -7.65 -6.50
C HIS A 156 11.50 -7.63 -7.70
N LYS A 157 11.74 -8.54 -8.65
CA LYS A 157 10.82 -8.79 -9.76
C LYS A 157 10.16 -10.15 -9.54
N PHE A 158 8.84 -10.20 -9.65
CA PHE A 158 8.06 -11.44 -9.69
C PHE A 158 7.21 -11.48 -10.94
N THR A 159 6.88 -12.67 -11.42
CA THR A 159 5.76 -12.84 -12.36
C THR A 159 4.43 -12.55 -11.67
N GLY A 160 3.37 -12.28 -12.44
CA GLY A 160 2.02 -11.98 -11.92
C GLY A 160 1.43 -13.02 -10.94
N ASP A 161 1.91 -14.27 -11.02
CA ASP A 161 1.56 -15.38 -10.13
C ASP A 161 2.56 -15.59 -8.96
N GLY A 162 3.51 -14.68 -8.78
CA GLY A 162 4.38 -14.58 -7.61
C GLY A 162 5.66 -15.42 -7.64
N ARG A 163 6.20 -15.73 -8.82
CA ARG A 163 7.44 -16.52 -8.97
C ARG A 163 8.66 -15.68 -9.30
#